data_AF-A0A497HFB9-F1
#
_entry.id   AF-A0A497HFB9-F1
#
_cell.length_a   1.000
_cell.length_b   1.000
_cell.length_c   1.000
_cell.angle_alpha   90.00
_cell.angle_beta   90.00
_cell.angle_gamma   90.00
#
_symmetry.space_group_name_H-M   'P 1'
#
loop_
_entity.id
_entity.type
_entity.pdbx_description
1 polymer ?
#
loop_
_entity_poly.entity_id
_entity_poly.type
_entity_poly.pdbx_seq_one_letter_code
_entity_poly.pdbx_strand_id
1 'polypeptide(L)'
;MIEEGSVVLPGDIIATSEELFPGYGTKDVGGNIIGTIIGNFFINKKRTAAEIKPLTSVPALLHKGDTIICEVKKITDKMVLVDILHVAGVNREMAGDKDAAIRVSDIAAGYVVSARDEYRIGDIIRARVMQARPAMRLSTEGPHLGSIKSFCSNCRVPLVKKNSVLECPRCGRVEKRKIASDYGEGNIDRKVKFVRR
;
A
#
# COMPACT_ATOMS: atom_id res chain seq x y z
N MET A 1 -31.41 16.07 -18.58
CA MET A 1 -30.19 16.28 -17.77
C MET A 1 -30.37 15.54 -16.47
N ILE A 2 -29.31 14.88 -15.99
CA ILE A 2 -29.39 14.04 -14.79
C ILE A 2 -29.29 14.93 -13.56
N GLU A 3 -30.19 14.74 -12.59
CA GLU A 3 -30.19 15.53 -11.36
C GLU A 3 -29.04 15.13 -10.42
N GLU A 4 -28.48 16.10 -9.70
CA GLU A 4 -27.49 15.85 -8.65
C GLU A 4 -28.03 14.85 -7.61
N GLY A 5 -27.22 13.84 -7.26
CA GLY A 5 -27.60 12.75 -6.38
C GLY A 5 -28.14 11.50 -7.09
N SER A 6 -28.44 11.59 -8.39
CA SER A 6 -28.90 10.43 -9.18
C SER A 6 -27.79 9.42 -9.42
N VAL A 7 -28.18 8.15 -9.50
CA VAL A 7 -27.28 7.07 -9.92
C VAL A 7 -27.06 7.19 -11.43
N VAL A 8 -25.80 7.16 -11.83
CA VAL A 8 -25.34 7.22 -13.22
C VAL A 8 -24.60 5.95 -13.59
N LEU A 9 -24.79 5.52 -14.83
CA LEU A 9 -24.13 4.39 -15.46
C LEU A 9 -23.08 4.86 -16.47
N PRO A 10 -22.06 4.03 -16.78
CA PRO A 10 -21.13 4.30 -17.87
C PRO A 10 -21.88 4.48 -19.20
N GLY A 11 -21.65 5.61 -19.87
CA GLY A 11 -22.31 5.99 -21.11
C GLY A 11 -23.44 7.01 -20.94
N ASP A 12 -23.94 7.22 -19.73
CA ASP A 12 -25.00 8.22 -19.48
C ASP A 12 -24.49 9.63 -19.75
N ILE A 13 -25.30 10.46 -20.42
CA ILE A 13 -25.01 11.88 -20.65
C ILE A 13 -25.45 12.67 -19.42
N ILE A 14 -24.47 13.26 -18.73
CA ILE A 14 -24.66 13.89 -17.42
C ILE A 14 -24.92 15.38 -17.60
N ALA A 15 -24.08 16.05 -18.38
CA ALA A 15 -24.10 17.48 -18.64
C ALA A 15 -23.47 17.78 -20.01
N THR A 16 -23.55 19.03 -20.46
CA THR A 16 -22.80 19.51 -21.63
C THR A 16 -21.48 20.15 -21.20
N SER A 17 -20.49 20.16 -22.10
CA SER A 17 -19.20 20.82 -21.86
C SER A 17 -19.30 22.36 -21.78
N GLU A 18 -20.46 22.91 -22.16
CA GLU A 18 -20.78 24.34 -22.01
C GLU A 18 -21.20 24.69 -20.58
N GLU A 19 -21.80 23.73 -19.87
CA GLU A 19 -22.32 23.92 -18.51
C GLU A 19 -21.29 23.59 -17.43
N LEU A 20 -20.54 22.50 -17.63
CA LEU A 20 -19.61 21.95 -16.65
C LEU A 20 -18.32 21.49 -17.33
N PHE A 21 -17.25 21.41 -16.55
CA PHE A 21 -16.02 20.75 -16.95
C PHE A 21 -16.06 19.25 -16.60
N PRO A 22 -15.39 18.38 -17.38
CA PRO A 22 -15.27 16.97 -17.03
C PRO A 22 -14.42 16.80 -15.75
N GLY A 23 -14.99 16.16 -14.74
CA GLY A 23 -14.33 15.82 -13.48
C GLY A 23 -14.13 14.31 -13.30
N TYR A 24 -13.88 13.88 -12.06
CA TYR A 24 -13.63 12.48 -11.72
C TYR A 24 -14.79 11.57 -12.14
N GLY A 25 -14.47 10.47 -12.84
CA GLY A 25 -15.46 9.52 -13.32
C GLY A 25 -16.24 9.96 -14.56
N THR A 26 -15.91 11.11 -15.15
CA THR A 26 -16.56 11.62 -16.37
C THR A 26 -15.57 11.84 -17.50
N LYS A 27 -16.06 11.97 -18.73
CA LYS A 27 -15.25 12.29 -19.91
C LYS A 27 -16.05 13.14 -20.89
N ASP A 28 -15.40 14.10 -21.52
CA ASP A 28 -15.97 14.82 -22.68
C ASP A 28 -15.89 13.94 -23.93
N VAL A 29 -17.04 13.69 -24.53
CA VAL A 29 -17.17 13.05 -25.84
C VAL A 29 -18.11 13.88 -26.70
N GLY A 30 -17.53 14.65 -27.61
CA GLY A 30 -18.29 15.42 -28.60
C GLY A 30 -19.13 16.55 -28.00
N GLY A 31 -18.62 17.23 -26.97
CA GLY A 31 -19.32 18.35 -26.31
C GLY A 31 -20.35 17.91 -25.25
N ASN A 32 -20.48 16.59 -25.05
CA ASN A 32 -21.27 16.01 -23.99
C ASN A 32 -20.35 15.38 -22.95
N ILE A 33 -20.62 15.65 -21.67
CA ILE A 33 -19.96 14.97 -20.56
C ILE A 33 -20.71 13.69 -20.28
N ILE A 34 -20.03 12.57 -20.51
CA ILE A 34 -20.55 11.22 -20.25
C ILE A 34 -19.95 10.62 -18.98
N GLY A 35 -20.73 9.78 -18.32
CA GLY A 35 -20.25 8.95 -17.21
C GLY A 35 -19.35 7.82 -17.71
N THR A 36 -18.27 7.55 -16.98
CA THR A 36 -17.33 6.43 -17.29
C THR A 36 -17.34 5.34 -16.23
N ILE A 37 -17.99 5.59 -15.09
CA ILE A 37 -18.07 4.70 -13.94
C ILE A 37 -19.48 4.74 -13.36
N ILE A 38 -19.86 3.69 -12.61
CA ILE A 38 -21.14 3.63 -11.90
C ILE A 38 -21.01 4.42 -10.58
N GLY A 39 -21.93 5.34 -10.33
CA GLY A 39 -21.92 6.10 -9.07
C GLY A 39 -23.03 7.13 -8.93
N ASN A 40 -22.95 7.97 -7.92
CA ASN A 40 -23.85 9.11 -7.74
C ASN A 40 -23.23 10.36 -8.35
N PHE A 41 -23.95 11.03 -9.24
CA PHE A 41 -23.51 12.29 -9.83
C PHE A 41 -23.58 13.45 -8.83
N PHE A 42 -22.58 14.32 -8.82
CA PHE A 42 -22.59 15.57 -8.08
C PHE A 42 -21.79 16.66 -8.79
N ILE A 43 -22.08 17.92 -8.47
CA ILE A 43 -21.41 19.07 -9.07
C ILE A 43 -20.38 19.61 -8.09
N ASN A 44 -19.10 19.53 -8.47
CA ASN A 44 -18.05 20.19 -7.72
C ASN A 44 -18.07 21.70 -8.03
N LYS A 45 -18.83 22.45 -7.23
CA LYS A 45 -19.01 23.90 -7.38
C LYS A 45 -17.70 24.71 -7.36
N LYS A 46 -16.63 24.20 -6.75
CA LYS A 46 -15.33 24.90 -6.72
C LYS A 46 -14.59 24.81 -8.06
N ARG A 47 -14.83 23.75 -8.81
CA ARG A 47 -14.19 23.48 -10.11
C ARG A 47 -15.16 23.62 -11.28
N THR A 48 -16.42 23.92 -10.99
CA THR A 48 -17.53 23.88 -11.96
C THR A 48 -17.47 22.58 -12.77
N ALA A 49 -17.27 21.45 -12.08
CA ALA A 49 -16.98 20.17 -12.71
C ALA A 49 -18.03 19.11 -12.36
N ALA A 50 -18.37 18.29 -13.35
CA ALA A 50 -19.22 17.12 -13.18
C ALA A 50 -18.39 15.95 -12.62
N GLU A 51 -18.73 15.45 -11.44
CA GLU A 51 -18.02 14.34 -10.79
C GLU A 51 -18.98 13.21 -10.43
N ILE A 52 -18.49 11.98 -10.48
CA ILE A 52 -19.26 10.79 -10.08
C ILE A 52 -18.62 10.19 -8.83
N LYS A 53 -19.39 10.12 -7.74
CA LYS A 53 -18.98 9.42 -6.54
C LYS A 53 -19.25 7.93 -6.72
N PRO A 54 -18.23 7.07 -6.79
CA PRO A 54 -18.44 5.66 -7.15
C PRO A 54 -19.27 4.93 -6.10
N LEU A 55 -20.25 4.16 -6.56
CA LEU A 55 -20.99 3.22 -5.69
C LEU A 55 -20.17 1.95 -5.42
N THR A 56 -19.18 1.68 -6.27
CA THR A 56 -18.19 0.63 -6.09
C THR A 56 -16.93 1.18 -5.43
N SER A 57 -16.20 0.38 -4.64
CA SER A 57 -14.94 0.85 -4.07
C SER A 57 -13.94 1.26 -5.15
N VAL A 58 -13.38 2.45 -5.02
CA VAL A 58 -12.30 2.96 -5.88
C VAL A 58 -11.03 2.16 -5.63
N PRO A 59 -10.19 1.86 -6.66
CA PRO A 59 -8.90 1.24 -6.40
C PRO A 59 -8.10 2.03 -5.38
N ALA A 60 -7.47 1.32 -4.44
CA ALA A 60 -6.70 1.93 -3.38
C ALA A 60 -5.49 2.66 -4.00
N LEU A 61 -5.54 3.99 -4.02
CA LEU A 61 -4.38 4.81 -4.32
C LEU A 61 -3.51 4.88 -3.07
N LEU A 62 -2.23 4.55 -3.22
CA LEU A 62 -1.26 4.67 -2.14
C LEU A 62 -0.90 6.13 -1.89
N HIS A 63 -0.97 6.53 -0.64
CA HIS A 63 -0.56 7.84 -0.16
C HIS A 63 0.66 7.72 0.74
N LYS A 64 1.42 8.82 0.82
CA LYS A 64 2.50 8.93 1.80
C LYS A 64 1.92 8.78 3.21
N GLY A 65 2.54 7.92 4.02
CA GLY A 65 2.11 7.61 5.38
C GLY A 65 1.28 6.34 5.52
N ASP A 66 0.79 5.77 4.41
CA ASP A 66 0.05 4.51 4.46
C ASP A 66 0.92 3.38 5.00
N THR A 67 0.29 2.51 5.79
CA THR A 67 0.91 1.27 6.28
C THR A 67 0.52 0.14 5.35
N ILE A 68 1.51 -0.61 4.89
CA ILE A 68 1.33 -1.67 3.90
C ILE A 68 2.00 -2.96 4.34
N ILE A 69 1.49 -4.07 3.82
CA ILE A 69 2.11 -5.39 3.94
C ILE A 69 2.73 -5.75 2.59
N CYS A 70 3.97 -6.18 2.63
CA CYS A 70 4.70 -6.57 1.43
C CYS A 70 5.53 -7.84 1.66
N GLU A 71 5.85 -8.53 0.57
CA GLU A 71 6.73 -9.69 0.55
C GLU A 71 8.08 -9.30 -0.04
N VAL A 72 9.17 -9.74 0.59
CA VAL A 72 10.52 -9.50 0.08
C VAL A 72 10.81 -10.39 -1.12
N LYS A 73 11.00 -9.79 -2.31
CA LYS A 73 11.36 -10.52 -3.53
C LYS A 73 12.86 -10.64 -3.76
N LYS A 74 13.61 -9.57 -3.53
CA LYS A 74 15.06 -9.53 -3.78
C LYS A 74 15.77 -8.63 -2.78
N ILE A 75 16.99 -9.02 -2.42
CA ILE A 75 17.83 -8.25 -1.49
C ILE A 75 19.21 -8.05 -2.10
N THR A 76 19.68 -6.82 -2.02
CA THR A 76 21.09 -6.44 -2.22
C THR A 76 21.62 -5.88 -0.91
N ASP A 77 22.91 -5.54 -0.83
CA ASP A 77 23.45 -4.98 0.43
C ASP A 77 22.83 -3.62 0.78
N LYS A 78 22.46 -2.82 -0.23
CA LYS A 78 21.97 -1.44 -0.04
C LYS A 78 20.45 -1.28 -0.10
N MET A 79 19.73 -2.27 -0.63
CA MET A 79 18.27 -2.19 -0.80
C MET A 79 17.57 -3.54 -0.73
N VAL A 80 16.31 -3.49 -0.32
CA VAL A 80 15.33 -4.57 -0.37
C VAL A 80 14.26 -4.21 -1.38
N LEU A 81 14.02 -5.08 -2.36
CA LEU A 81 12.93 -4.99 -3.31
C LEU A 81 11.77 -5.86 -2.82
N VAL A 82 10.58 -5.29 -2.79
CA VAL A 82 9.40 -5.91 -2.21
C VAL A 82 8.19 -5.73 -3.11
N ASP A 83 7.28 -6.69 -3.02
CA ASP A 83 5.98 -6.64 -3.70
C ASP A 83 4.89 -6.37 -2.66
N ILE A 84 4.03 -5.40 -2.95
CA ILE A 84 2.95 -5.02 -2.05
C ILE A 84 1.78 -5.98 -2.19
N LEU A 85 1.39 -6.54 -1.05
CA LEU A 85 0.29 -7.48 -0.93
C LEU A 85 -0.99 -6.80 -0.45
N HIS A 86 -0.88 -5.86 0.49
CA HIS A 86 -2.05 -5.27 1.17
C HIS A 86 -1.80 -3.85 1.68
N VAL A 87 -2.85 -3.04 1.77
CA VAL A 87 -2.85 -1.71 2.44
C VAL A 87 -3.71 -1.79 3.68
N ALA A 88 -3.14 -1.46 4.83
CA ALA A 88 -3.83 -1.55 6.11
C ALA A 88 -5.11 -0.70 6.14
N GLY A 89 -6.24 -1.35 6.37
CA GLY A 89 -7.56 -0.74 6.42
C GLY A 89 -8.23 -0.54 5.06
N VAL A 90 -7.74 -1.19 4.00
CA VAL A 90 -8.39 -1.21 2.68
C VAL A 90 -8.68 -2.65 2.26
N ASN A 91 -9.96 -3.02 2.19
CA ASN A 91 -10.39 -4.40 1.87
C ASN A 91 -10.38 -4.75 0.37
N ARG A 92 -9.78 -3.92 -0.48
CA ARG A 92 -9.75 -4.13 -1.93
C ARG A 92 -8.32 -4.12 -2.43
N GLU A 93 -8.05 -4.94 -3.45
CA GLU A 93 -6.75 -5.00 -4.10
C GLU A 93 -6.31 -3.63 -4.62
N MET A 94 -5.02 -3.35 -4.49
CA MET A 94 -4.43 -2.14 -5.07
C MET A 94 -4.41 -2.20 -6.59
N ALA A 95 -4.65 -1.06 -7.24
CA ALA A 95 -4.35 -0.89 -8.66
C ALA A 95 -3.00 -0.20 -8.84
N GLY A 96 -2.29 -0.55 -9.92
CA GLY A 96 -0.99 0.02 -10.28
C GLY A 96 0.20 -0.84 -9.87
N ASP A 97 1.39 -0.24 -9.91
CA ASP A 97 2.66 -0.92 -9.63
C ASP A 97 2.71 -1.41 -8.18
N LYS A 98 3.05 -2.69 -8.01
CA LYS A 98 3.20 -3.34 -6.71
C LYS A 98 4.65 -3.38 -6.24
N ASP A 99 5.59 -2.95 -7.09
CA ASP A 99 7.02 -3.01 -6.81
C ASP A 99 7.45 -1.78 -6.01
N ALA A 100 8.17 -2.03 -4.92
CA ALA A 100 8.69 -0.96 -4.08
C ALA A 100 10.08 -1.30 -3.54
N ALA A 101 10.81 -0.27 -3.12
CA ALA A 101 12.14 -0.41 -2.56
C ALA A 101 12.26 0.17 -1.14
N ILE A 102 12.98 -0.54 -0.28
CA ILE A 102 13.45 -0.05 1.03
C ILE A 102 14.97 0.07 0.94
N ARG A 103 15.51 1.27 1.18
CA ARG A 103 16.96 1.48 1.26
C ARG A 103 17.45 1.09 2.63
N VAL A 104 18.73 0.71 2.74
CA VAL A 104 19.35 0.33 4.02
C VAL A 104 19.19 1.41 5.10
N SER A 105 19.26 2.69 4.71
CA SER A 105 19.05 3.85 5.60
C SER A 105 17.60 4.00 6.11
N ASP A 106 16.64 3.31 5.50
CA ASP A 106 15.21 3.40 5.83
C ASP A 106 14.73 2.16 6.62
N ILE A 107 15.64 1.24 6.97
CA ILE A 107 15.30 -0.03 7.64
C ILE A 107 15.09 0.16 9.14
N ALA A 108 16.00 0.87 9.80
CA ALA A 108 16.00 1.10 11.24
C ALA A 108 16.65 2.46 11.55
N ALA A 109 16.37 3.00 12.74
CA ALA A 109 16.95 4.28 13.18
C ALA A 109 18.45 4.19 13.48
N GLY A 110 18.95 2.97 13.75
CA GLY A 110 20.36 2.70 13.94
C GLY A 110 21.07 2.41 12.62
N TYR A 111 22.40 2.37 12.65
CA TYR A 111 23.20 2.05 11.48
C TYR A 111 23.05 0.57 11.10
N VAL A 112 22.44 0.32 9.93
CA VAL A 112 22.36 -1.00 9.32
C VAL A 112 23.45 -1.12 8.27
N VAL A 113 24.35 -2.08 8.44
CA VAL A 113 25.48 -2.29 7.52
C VAL A 113 25.00 -2.90 6.20
N SER A 114 24.17 -3.95 6.27
CA SER A 114 23.60 -4.61 5.10
C SER A 114 22.13 -4.93 5.32
N ALA A 115 21.32 -4.67 4.30
CA ALA A 115 19.93 -5.10 4.28
C ALA A 115 19.78 -6.64 4.37
N ARG A 116 20.84 -7.39 4.00
CA ARG A 116 20.93 -8.83 4.15
C ARG A 116 21.06 -9.29 5.60
N ASP A 117 21.27 -8.42 6.57
CA ASP A 117 21.26 -8.83 7.98
C ASP A 117 19.85 -8.72 8.58
N GLU A 118 19.01 -7.87 7.98
CA GLU A 118 17.70 -7.51 8.50
C GLU A 118 16.55 -8.31 7.88
N TYR A 119 16.70 -8.78 6.63
CA TYR A 119 15.64 -9.45 5.87
C TYR A 119 16.13 -10.64 5.05
N ARG A 120 15.22 -11.56 4.67
CA ARG A 120 15.41 -12.61 3.66
C ARG A 120 14.29 -12.64 2.64
N ILE A 121 14.57 -13.25 1.50
CA ILE A 121 13.59 -13.47 0.43
C ILE A 121 12.43 -14.33 0.95
N GLY A 122 11.20 -13.86 0.70
CA GLY A 122 9.95 -14.46 1.18
C GLY A 122 9.52 -13.99 2.58
N ASP A 123 10.27 -13.11 3.24
CA ASP A 123 9.80 -12.48 4.48
C ASP A 123 8.59 -11.59 4.17
N ILE A 124 7.55 -11.69 5.01
CA ILE A 124 6.39 -10.78 4.98
C ILE A 124 6.65 -9.67 5.98
N ILE A 125 6.69 -8.44 5.48
CA ILE A 125 7.08 -7.26 6.24
C ILE A 125 5.95 -6.24 6.25
N ARG A 126 5.83 -5.53 7.36
CA ARG A 126 5.04 -4.32 7.48
C ARG A 126 5.94 -3.11 7.27
N ALA A 127 5.60 -2.31 6.28
CA ALA A 127 6.33 -1.11 5.93
C ALA A 127 5.40 0.10 5.84
N ARG A 128 6.00 1.28 5.78
CA ARG A 128 5.30 2.55 5.63
C ARG A 128 5.71 3.22 4.34
N VAL A 129 4.75 3.79 3.63
CA VAL A 129 5.00 4.54 2.38
C VAL A 129 5.64 5.88 2.71
N MET A 130 6.88 6.09 2.28
CA MET A 130 7.56 7.39 2.38
C MET A 130 7.27 8.26 1.16
N GLN A 131 7.10 7.62 0.00
CA GLN A 131 6.82 8.26 -1.28
C GLN A 131 6.13 7.25 -2.20
N ALA A 132 5.01 7.66 -2.82
CA ALA A 132 4.25 6.82 -3.75
C ALA A 132 4.63 7.04 -5.23
N ARG A 133 5.03 8.26 -5.61
CA ARG A 133 5.42 8.63 -6.98
C ARG A 133 6.63 9.57 -6.98
N PRO A 134 7.49 9.57 -8.03
CA PRO A 134 7.42 8.74 -9.23
C PRO A 134 7.89 7.29 -9.02
N ALA A 135 8.72 7.02 -8.01
CA ALA A 135 9.13 5.68 -7.61
C ALA A 135 8.72 5.39 -6.17
N MET A 136 8.25 4.18 -5.91
CA MET A 136 7.72 3.82 -4.61
C MET A 136 8.85 3.53 -3.62
N ARG A 137 8.93 4.34 -2.56
CA ARG A 137 9.93 4.21 -1.51
C ARG A 137 9.26 3.98 -0.16
N LEU A 138 9.75 2.97 0.54
CA LEU A 138 9.20 2.53 1.81
C LEU A 138 10.22 2.67 2.94
N SER A 139 9.72 2.64 4.18
CA SER A 139 10.53 2.59 5.38
C SER A 139 9.96 1.57 6.37
N THR A 140 10.86 0.88 7.06
CA THR A 140 10.54 -0.01 8.19
C THR A 140 11.08 0.53 9.51
N GLU A 141 11.41 1.82 9.54
CA GLU A 141 11.91 2.48 10.75
C GLU A 141 10.80 2.61 11.79
N GLY A 142 10.90 1.83 12.85
CA GLY A 142 10.01 1.87 14.00
C GLY A 142 9.92 0.53 14.73
N PRO A 143 9.24 0.49 15.88
CA PRO A 143 9.03 -0.74 16.64
C PRO A 143 7.93 -1.64 16.04
N HIS A 144 6.91 -1.05 15.40
CA HIS A 144 5.78 -1.78 14.80
C HIS A 144 5.97 -2.11 13.32
N LEU A 145 7.12 -1.75 12.76
CA LEU A 145 7.49 -1.97 11.36
C LEU A 145 8.66 -2.97 11.30
N GLY A 146 8.71 -3.72 10.21
CA GLY A 146 9.65 -4.84 10.02
C GLY A 146 8.92 -6.13 9.67
N SER A 147 9.61 -7.25 9.78
CA SER A 147 9.04 -8.57 9.55
C SER A 147 7.90 -8.85 10.54
N ILE A 148 6.77 -9.32 10.01
CA ILE A 148 5.62 -9.83 10.77
C ILE A 148 5.47 -11.35 10.62
N LYS A 149 6.07 -11.92 9.56
CA LYS A 149 6.16 -13.36 9.33
C LYS A 149 7.42 -13.64 8.51
N SER A 150 8.19 -14.62 8.94
CA SER A 150 9.42 -15.05 8.27
C SER A 150 9.48 -16.57 8.20
N PHE A 151 10.29 -17.06 7.27
CA PHE A 151 10.49 -18.48 7.04
C PHE A 151 11.96 -18.84 7.24
N CYS A 152 12.21 -20.05 7.74
CA CYS A 152 13.58 -20.54 7.94
C CYS A 152 14.33 -20.59 6.61
N SER A 153 15.56 -20.07 6.60
CA SER A 153 16.41 -20.07 5.41
C SER A 153 16.78 -21.48 4.94
N ASN A 154 16.71 -22.48 5.82
CA ASN A 154 17.04 -23.87 5.52
C ASN A 154 15.81 -24.70 5.13
N CYS A 155 14.82 -24.81 6.03
CA CYS A 155 13.72 -25.75 5.87
C CYS A 155 12.37 -25.10 5.52
N ARG A 156 12.34 -23.78 5.30
CA ARG A 156 11.15 -22.98 4.93
C ARG A 156 9.97 -23.03 5.92
N VAL A 157 10.12 -23.66 7.07
CA VAL A 157 9.11 -23.63 8.15
C VAL A 157 9.02 -22.21 8.72
N PRO A 158 7.80 -21.71 9.04
CA PRO A 158 7.64 -20.44 9.72
C PRO A 158 8.47 -20.35 11.00
N LEU A 159 9.19 -19.25 11.16
CA LEU A 159 9.98 -19.02 12.36
C LEU A 159 9.08 -18.54 13.51
N VAL A 160 9.51 -18.83 14.73
CA VAL A 160 8.85 -18.38 15.97
C VAL A 160 9.74 -17.37 16.67
N LYS A 161 9.15 -16.27 17.11
CA LYS A 161 9.86 -15.25 17.89
C LYS A 161 10.16 -15.79 19.29
N LYS A 162 11.44 -15.84 19.65
CA LYS A 162 11.90 -16.03 21.03
C LYS A 162 12.72 -14.82 21.43
N ASN A 163 12.19 -14.00 22.33
CA ASN A 163 12.79 -12.72 22.72
C ASN A 163 13.02 -11.80 21.50
N SER A 164 14.28 -11.53 21.18
CA SER A 164 14.72 -10.64 20.09
C SER A 164 15.20 -11.41 18.84
N VAL A 165 15.05 -12.74 18.80
CA VAL A 165 15.50 -13.59 17.70
C VAL A 165 14.36 -14.46 17.16
N LEU A 166 14.55 -14.97 15.95
CA LEU A 166 13.64 -15.92 15.33
C LEU A 166 14.26 -17.32 15.34
N GLU A 167 13.56 -18.30 15.89
CA GLU A 167 14.02 -19.68 15.96
C GLU A 167 13.11 -20.59 15.14
N CYS A 168 13.72 -21.50 14.38
CA CYS A 168 12.99 -22.51 13.64
C CYS A 168 12.60 -23.68 14.57
N PRO A 169 11.29 -23.96 14.75
CA PRO A 169 10.86 -25.07 15.61
C PRO A 169 11.22 -26.45 15.05
N ARG A 170 11.55 -26.56 13.75
CA ARG A 170 11.87 -27.83 13.10
C ARG A 170 13.36 -28.18 13.13
N CYS A 171 14.23 -27.23 12.78
CA CYS A 171 15.68 -27.49 12.67
C CYS A 171 16.52 -26.72 13.70
N GLY A 172 15.90 -26.00 14.64
CA GLY A 172 16.57 -25.27 15.72
C GLY A 172 17.40 -24.05 15.28
N ARG A 173 17.40 -23.70 13.99
CA ARG A 173 18.21 -22.59 13.48
C ARG A 173 17.70 -21.26 14.05
N VAL A 174 18.62 -20.49 14.61
CA VAL A 174 18.36 -19.13 15.10
C VAL A 174 18.80 -18.12 14.06
N GLU A 175 17.91 -17.19 13.73
CA GLU A 175 18.11 -16.18 12.71
C GLU A 175 17.73 -14.79 13.25
N LYS A 176 18.54 -13.78 12.94
CA LYS A 176 18.24 -12.37 13.25
C LYS A 176 17.53 -11.71 12.07
N ARG A 177 16.57 -10.84 12.38
CA ARG A 177 15.80 -10.02 11.43
C ARG A 177 15.43 -8.70 12.08
N LYS A 178 15.01 -7.72 11.28
CA LYS A 178 14.24 -6.57 11.76
C LYS A 178 12.82 -7.04 12.07
N ILE A 179 12.52 -7.32 13.33
CA ILE A 179 11.23 -7.88 13.77
C ILE A 179 10.29 -6.75 14.22
N ALA A 180 9.04 -6.77 13.75
CA ALA A 180 7.98 -5.92 14.28
C ALA A 180 7.55 -6.40 15.68
N SER A 181 7.11 -5.48 16.55
CA SER A 181 6.78 -5.83 17.94
C SER A 181 5.70 -6.91 18.05
N ASP A 182 4.75 -6.91 17.10
CA ASP A 182 3.60 -7.81 16.96
C ASP A 182 3.81 -8.97 15.97
N TYR A 183 5.07 -9.40 15.80
CA TYR A 183 5.41 -10.56 14.99
C TYR A 183 4.58 -11.79 15.36
N GLY A 184 3.98 -12.43 14.35
CA GLY A 184 3.18 -13.64 14.53
C GLY A 184 1.73 -13.43 15.00
N GLU A 185 1.31 -12.20 15.35
CA GLU A 185 -0.07 -11.92 15.76
C GLU A 185 -1.06 -11.90 14.58
N GLY A 186 -0.58 -11.83 13.33
CA GLY A 186 -1.42 -11.91 12.13
C GLY A 186 -2.23 -10.64 11.82
N ASN A 187 -1.97 -9.52 12.50
CA ASN A 187 -2.70 -8.28 12.27
C ASN A 187 -2.20 -7.55 11.01
N ILE A 188 -2.89 -7.73 9.89
CA ILE A 188 -2.55 -7.10 8.60
C ILE A 188 -3.08 -5.66 8.46
N ASP A 189 -4.05 -5.25 9.28
CA ASP A 189 -4.72 -3.93 9.19
C ASP A 189 -4.22 -2.92 10.23
N ARG A 190 -3.13 -3.22 10.94
CA ARG A 190 -2.53 -2.31 11.91
C ARG A 190 -2.03 -1.05 11.22
N LYS A 191 -2.70 0.08 11.48
CA LYS A 191 -2.23 1.42 11.07
C LYS A 191 -1.17 1.93 12.05
N VAL A 192 0.03 2.22 11.54
CA VAL A 192 1.11 2.79 12.34
C VAL A 192 1.11 4.31 12.16
N LYS A 193 0.81 5.06 13.23
CA LYS A 193 0.75 6.54 13.17
C LYS A 193 2.11 7.11 12.76
N PHE A 194 2.10 8.04 11.81
CA PHE A 194 3.29 8.77 11.36
C PHE A 194 3.67 9.83 12.40
N VAL A 195 4.62 9.50 13.27
CA VAL A 195 5.24 10.50 14.16
C VAL A 195 6.33 11.20 13.35
N ARG A 196 6.09 12.46 12.96
CA ARG A 196 7.14 13.33 12.44
C ARG A 196 8.14 13.59 13.56
N ARG A 197 9.41 13.27 13.33
CA ARG A 197 10.53 13.95 13.98
C ARG A 197 10.84 15.20 13.17
#